data_AF-A0A6L5HK67-F1
#
_entry.id   AF-A0A6L5HK67-F1
#
_cell.length_a   1.000
_cell.length_b   1.000
_cell.length_c   1.000
_cell.angle_alpha   90.00
_cell.angle_beta   90.00
_cell.angle_gamma   90.00
#
_symmetry.space_group_name_H-M   'P 1'
#
loop_
_entity.id
_entity.type
_entity.pdbx_description
1 polymer ?
#
loop_
_entity_poly.entity_id
_entity_poly.type
_entity_poly.pdbx_seq_one_letter_code
_entity_poly.pdbx_strand_id
1 'polypeptide(L)'
;MQEALENDQFYPSRGSAHFYSWFYMKVRNGGPWDYKNGQPQYESFGNFHYGAVGTAAEIPEAVLLRAAGAAQMKAGTSEEKFGYFWGDAPYGDDPVDQVWIKAGIDYAKSKGY
;
A
#
# COMPACT_ATOMS: atom_id res chain seq x y z
N MET A 1 1.64 -0.27 -22.71
CA MET A 1 2.94 -0.10 -22.01
C MET A 1 3.65 1.18 -22.49
N GLN A 2 3.72 1.43 -23.80
CA GLN A 2 4.17 2.72 -24.37
C GLN A 2 3.25 3.90 -23.99
N GLU A 3 1.94 3.69 -23.98
CA GLU A 3 0.94 4.73 -23.66
C GLU A 3 0.96 5.20 -22.19
N ALA A 4 1.50 4.38 -21.28
CA ALA A 4 1.70 4.78 -19.87
C ALA A 4 2.96 5.63 -19.68
N LEU A 5 3.89 5.60 -20.65
CA LEU A 5 5.13 6.37 -20.62
C LEU A 5 4.96 7.76 -21.23
N GLU A 6 4.00 7.96 -22.14
CA GLU A 6 3.81 9.24 -22.84
C GLU A 6 3.04 10.29 -22.04
N ASN A 7 2.31 9.92 -20.98
CA ASN A 7 1.54 10.84 -20.14
C ASN A 7 2.20 11.20 -18.79
N ASP A 8 3.43 10.74 -18.54
CA ASP A 8 4.05 10.77 -17.21
C ASP A 8 5.25 11.74 -17.16
N GLN A 9 4.96 13.05 -17.20
CA GLN A 9 6.01 14.09 -17.18
C GLN A 9 6.66 14.35 -15.80
N PHE A 10 6.43 13.50 -14.79
CA PHE A 10 7.13 13.65 -13.52
C PHE A 10 7.14 12.33 -12.75
N TYR A 11 8.19 11.53 -12.93
CA TYR A 11 8.60 10.59 -11.88
C TYR A 11 9.36 11.40 -10.83
N PRO A 12 8.74 11.82 -9.72
CA PRO A 12 9.47 12.44 -8.62
C PRO A 12 10.60 11.51 -8.19
N SER A 13 11.71 12.08 -7.70
CA SER A 13 12.79 11.25 -7.17
C SER A 13 12.24 10.29 -6.11
N ARG A 14 12.63 9.01 -6.22
CA ARG A 14 12.27 7.97 -5.26
C ARG A 14 12.66 8.45 -3.87
N GLY A 15 11.73 8.38 -2.92
CA GLY A 15 11.91 8.89 -1.56
C GLY A 15 11.56 10.37 -1.32
N SER A 16 11.20 11.16 -2.34
CA SER A 16 10.75 12.54 -2.13
C SER A 16 9.31 12.62 -1.61
N ALA A 17 8.98 13.71 -0.91
CA ALA A 17 7.62 13.97 -0.45
C ALA A 17 6.58 13.95 -1.59
N HIS A 18 6.99 14.38 -2.80
CA HIS A 18 6.12 14.31 -3.98
C HIS A 18 5.84 12.86 -4.41
N PHE A 19 6.83 11.98 -4.36
CA PHE A 19 6.64 10.55 -4.62
C PHE A 19 5.66 9.91 -3.63
N TYR A 20 5.85 10.15 -2.33
CA TYR A 20 4.92 9.65 -1.31
C TYR A 20 3.49 10.18 -1.49
N SER A 21 3.35 11.46 -1.85
CA SER A 21 2.04 12.06 -2.16
C SER A 21 1.40 11.40 -3.38
N TRP A 22 2.16 11.20 -4.45
CA TRP A 22 1.69 10.52 -5.66
C TRP A 22 1.24 9.09 -5.35
N PHE A 23 2.07 8.32 -4.63
CA PHE A 23 1.77 6.94 -4.27
C PHE A 23 0.50 6.86 -3.41
N TYR A 24 0.38 7.71 -2.39
CA TYR A 24 -0.84 7.83 -1.58
C TYR A 24 -2.08 8.13 -2.44
N MET A 25 -1.97 9.05 -3.40
CA MET A 25 -3.08 9.38 -4.30
C MET A 25 -3.51 8.22 -5.20
N LYS A 26 -2.60 7.27 -5.50
CA LYS A 26 -2.94 6.05 -6.24
C LYS A 26 -3.68 5.04 -5.37
N VAL A 27 -3.21 4.79 -4.15
CA VAL A 27 -3.65 3.68 -3.28
C VAL A 27 -4.82 4.01 -2.35
N ARG A 28 -5.10 5.30 -2.08
CA ARG A 28 -6.17 5.70 -1.17
C ARG A 28 -7.56 5.22 -1.65
N ASN A 29 -8.52 5.16 -0.74
CA ASN A 29 -9.93 4.92 -1.07
C ASN A 29 -10.41 5.86 -2.20
N GLY A 30 -11.09 5.28 -3.19
CA GLY A 30 -11.52 5.94 -4.43
C GLY A 30 -10.38 6.34 -5.38
N GLY A 31 -9.15 5.92 -5.10
CA GLY A 31 -7.99 6.11 -5.96
C GLY A 31 -7.95 5.09 -7.10
N PRO A 32 -7.11 5.30 -8.13
CA PRO A 32 -6.97 4.39 -9.26
C PRO A 32 -6.60 2.94 -8.91
N TRP A 33 -5.99 2.71 -7.74
CA TRP A 33 -5.60 1.37 -7.26
C TRP A 33 -6.46 0.90 -6.07
N ASP A 34 -7.63 1.50 -5.86
CA ASP A 34 -8.65 0.98 -4.94
C ASP A 34 -9.42 -0.17 -5.62
N TYR A 35 -8.78 -1.33 -5.70
CA TYR A 35 -9.33 -2.50 -6.40
C TYR A 35 -10.59 -3.08 -5.73
N LYS A 36 -10.80 -2.80 -4.43
CA LYS A 36 -11.97 -3.30 -3.70
C LYS A 36 -13.21 -2.44 -3.89
N ASN A 37 -13.09 -1.24 -4.45
CA ASN A 37 -14.22 -0.36 -4.69
C ASN A 37 -15.26 -1.01 -5.61
N GLY A 38 -16.45 -1.29 -5.06
CA GLY A 38 -17.51 -2.03 -5.74
C GLY A 38 -17.21 -3.51 -6.00
N GLN A 39 -16.05 -4.02 -5.57
CA GLN A 39 -15.58 -5.38 -5.82
C GLN A 39 -14.78 -5.93 -4.62
N PRO A 40 -15.44 -6.20 -3.47
CA PRO A 40 -14.76 -6.62 -2.23
C PRO A 40 -13.87 -7.86 -2.38
N GLN A 41 -14.16 -8.74 -3.35
CA GLN A 41 -13.37 -9.92 -3.64
C GLN A 41 -11.91 -9.64 -4.04
N TYR A 42 -11.58 -8.40 -4.41
CA TYR A 42 -10.21 -8.00 -4.77
C TYR A 42 -9.45 -7.29 -3.65
N GLU A 43 -9.96 -7.27 -2.41
CA GLU A 43 -9.26 -6.68 -1.27
C GLU A 43 -7.87 -7.29 -1.05
N SER A 44 -7.79 -8.63 -1.01
CA SER A 44 -6.51 -9.35 -0.88
C SER A 44 -5.53 -9.03 -2.02
N PHE A 45 -6.04 -8.93 -3.26
CA PHE A 45 -5.23 -8.52 -4.40
C PHE A 45 -4.72 -7.08 -4.26
N GLY A 46 -5.56 -6.15 -3.80
CA GLY A 46 -5.17 -4.77 -3.56
C GLY A 46 -4.06 -4.65 -2.50
N ASN A 47 -4.18 -5.40 -1.41
CA ASN A 47 -3.17 -5.46 -0.35
C ASN A 47 -1.85 -6.07 -0.84
N PHE A 48 -1.91 -7.15 -1.62
CA PHE A 48 -0.73 -7.71 -2.30
C PHE A 48 -0.08 -6.70 -3.26
N HIS A 49 -0.88 -6.06 -4.12
CA HIS A 49 -0.41 -5.07 -5.08
C HIS A 49 0.25 -3.87 -4.38
N TYR A 50 -0.36 -3.38 -3.28
CA TYR A 50 0.19 -2.31 -2.45
C TYR A 50 1.58 -2.67 -1.92
N GLY A 51 1.74 -3.85 -1.33
CA GLY A 51 3.04 -4.33 -0.83
C GLY A 51 4.09 -4.47 -1.94
N ALA A 52 3.70 -5.06 -3.07
CA ALA A 52 4.60 -5.29 -4.20
C ALA A 52 5.07 -4.00 -4.87
N VAL A 53 4.13 -3.11 -5.23
CA VAL A 53 4.47 -1.85 -5.90
C VAL A 53 5.16 -0.88 -4.94
N GLY A 54 4.76 -0.84 -3.67
CA GLY A 54 5.43 -0.03 -2.66
C GLY A 54 6.90 -0.43 -2.48
N THR A 55 7.17 -1.73 -2.44
CA THR A 55 8.54 -2.27 -2.36
C THR A 55 9.33 -1.98 -3.62
N ALA A 56 8.75 -2.21 -4.81
CA ALA A 56 9.37 -1.86 -6.09
C ALA A 56 9.68 -0.36 -6.22
N ALA A 57 9.00 0.48 -5.44
CA ALA A 57 9.25 1.90 -5.32
C ALA A 57 10.20 2.29 -4.18
N GLU A 58 10.87 1.32 -3.56
CA GLU A 58 11.85 1.51 -2.47
C GLU A 58 11.23 2.13 -1.21
N ILE A 59 9.91 2.02 -1.01
CA ILE A 59 9.27 2.38 0.25
C ILE A 59 9.63 1.31 1.28
N PRO A 60 10.18 1.67 2.46
CA PRO A 60 10.51 0.70 3.48
C PRO A 60 9.28 -0.11 3.92
N GLU A 61 9.46 -1.42 4.11
CA GLU A 61 8.42 -2.34 4.59
C GLU A 61 7.69 -1.80 5.83
N ALA A 62 8.41 -1.29 6.82
CA ALA A 62 7.81 -0.73 8.03
C ALA A 62 6.89 0.47 7.74
N VAL A 63 7.20 1.27 6.71
CA VAL A 63 6.36 2.39 6.29
C VAL A 63 5.10 1.87 5.61
N LEU A 64 5.20 0.85 4.75
CA LEU A 64 4.05 0.24 4.10
C LEU A 64 3.07 -0.36 5.11
N LEU A 65 3.57 -1.19 6.03
CA LEU A 65 2.73 -1.89 7.00
C LEU A 65 2.02 -0.91 7.96
N ARG A 66 2.71 0.15 8.40
CA ARG A 66 2.10 1.17 9.28
C ARG A 66 1.15 2.10 8.54
N ALA A 67 1.45 2.44 7.28
CA ALA A 67 0.56 3.29 6.48
C ALA A 67 -0.76 2.59 6.15
N ALA A 68 -0.75 1.26 5.93
CA ALA A 68 -1.97 0.46 5.80
C ALA A 68 -2.85 0.55 7.06
N GLY A 69 -2.27 0.27 8.23
CA GLY A 69 -3.00 0.39 9.50
C GLY A 69 -3.52 1.80 9.77
N ALA A 70 -2.72 2.84 9.47
CA ALA A 70 -3.19 4.23 9.56
C ALA A 70 -4.38 4.51 8.62
N ALA A 71 -4.39 3.92 7.42
CA ALA A 71 -5.49 4.05 6.48
C ALA A 71 -6.75 3.32 6.97
N GLN A 72 -6.62 2.11 7.51
CA GLN A 72 -7.75 1.35 8.07
C GLN A 72 -8.36 2.05 9.30
N MET A 73 -7.52 2.60 10.17
CA MET A 73 -7.95 3.44 11.28
C MET A 73 -8.70 4.69 10.80
N LYS A 74 -8.17 5.39 9.79
CA LYS A 74 -8.82 6.56 9.19
C LYS A 74 -10.17 6.21 8.54
N ALA A 75 -10.30 5.01 7.97
CA ALA A 75 -11.54 4.50 7.41
C ALA A 75 -12.58 4.11 8.48
N GLY A 76 -12.18 4.03 9.76
CA GLY A 76 -13.06 3.63 10.86
C GLY A 76 -13.37 2.13 10.88
N THR A 77 -12.57 1.31 10.19
CA THR A 77 -12.75 -0.15 10.09
C THR A 77 -11.67 -0.93 10.83
N SER A 78 -10.87 -0.25 11.65
CA SER A 78 -9.89 -0.88 12.55
C SER A 78 -10.58 -1.33 13.84
N GLU A 79 -10.12 -2.44 14.42
CA GLU A 79 -10.53 -2.92 15.74
C GLU A 79 -9.47 -2.57 16.79
N GLU A 80 -9.88 -2.27 18.03
CA GLU A 80 -8.96 -1.96 19.14
C GLU A 80 -7.88 -3.04 19.34
N LYS A 81 -8.25 -4.32 19.14
CA LYS A 81 -7.33 -5.47 19.25
C LYS A 81 -6.20 -5.46 18.22
N PHE A 82 -6.33 -4.69 17.14
CA PHE A 82 -5.29 -4.54 16.11
C PHE A 82 -4.22 -3.50 16.52
N GLY A 83 -4.45 -2.77 17.61
CA GLY A 83 -3.52 -1.76 18.10
C GLY A 83 -3.54 -0.49 17.26
N TYR A 84 -2.40 0.18 17.18
CA TYR A 84 -2.27 1.50 16.56
C TYR A 84 -1.11 1.52 15.58
N PHE A 85 -1.16 2.40 14.57
CA PHE A 85 -0.12 2.48 13.54
C PHE A 85 1.27 2.87 14.08
N TRP A 86 1.37 3.43 15.28
CA TRP A 86 2.62 3.73 15.98
C TRP A 86 3.05 2.65 16.99
N GLY A 87 2.21 1.63 17.22
CA GLY A 87 2.47 0.54 18.16
C GLY A 87 3.12 -0.68 17.51
N ASP A 88 2.79 -1.85 18.05
CA ASP A 88 3.20 -3.16 17.56
C ASP A 88 2.32 -3.65 16.40
N ALA A 89 2.81 -4.66 15.68
CA ALA A 89 2.02 -5.33 14.63
C ALA A 89 0.72 -5.89 15.24
N PRO A 90 -0.43 -5.81 14.54
CA PRO A 90 -0.59 -5.46 13.12
C PRO A 90 -0.72 -3.96 12.81
N TYR A 91 -0.26 -3.08 13.71
CA TYR A 91 -0.21 -1.63 13.48
C TYR A 91 -1.58 -0.97 13.25
N GLY A 92 -2.65 -1.53 13.81
CA GLY A 92 -4.03 -1.06 13.60
C GLY A 92 -4.67 -1.52 12.30
N ASP A 93 -4.02 -2.42 11.55
CA ASP A 93 -4.54 -3.05 10.33
C ASP A 93 -5.13 -4.43 10.62
N ASP A 94 -5.97 -4.95 9.72
CA ASP A 94 -6.43 -6.34 9.79
C ASP A 94 -5.22 -7.30 9.63
N PRO A 95 -5.03 -8.30 10.51
CA PRO A 95 -3.97 -9.29 10.37
C PRO A 95 -3.94 -10.01 9.02
N VAL A 96 -5.10 -10.24 8.39
CA VAL A 96 -5.21 -10.85 7.06
C VAL A 96 -4.67 -9.90 5.99
N ASP A 97 -4.98 -8.61 6.09
CA ASP A 97 -4.49 -7.59 5.17
C ASP A 97 -2.95 -7.47 5.27
N GLN A 98 -2.41 -7.48 6.49
CA GLN A 98 -0.97 -7.50 6.73
C GLN A 98 -0.27 -8.71 6.11
N VAL A 99 -0.90 -9.89 6.11
CA VAL A 99 -0.36 -11.10 5.46
C VAL A 99 -0.25 -10.88 3.95
N TRP A 100 -1.28 -10.31 3.30
CA TRP A 100 -1.25 -10.04 1.87
C TRP A 100 -0.25 -8.95 1.50
N ILE A 101 -0.13 -7.89 2.30
CA ILE A 101 0.87 -6.84 2.09
C ILE A 101 2.28 -7.43 2.17
N LYS A 102 2.56 -8.27 3.19
CA LYS A 102 3.85 -8.97 3.31
C LYS A 102 4.12 -9.91 2.15
N ALA A 103 3.12 -10.65 1.69
CA ALA A 103 3.26 -11.50 0.50
C ALA A 103 3.62 -10.68 -0.75
N GLY A 104 3.06 -9.47 -0.91
CA GLY A 104 3.43 -8.54 -1.97
C GLY A 104 4.87 -8.04 -1.85
N ILE A 105 5.28 -7.66 -0.64
CA ILE A 105 6.66 -7.23 -0.33
C ILE A 105 7.66 -8.35 -0.68
N ASP A 106 7.41 -9.57 -0.18
CA ASP A 106 8.27 -10.73 -0.42
C ASP A 106 8.32 -11.10 -1.90
N TYR A 107 7.20 -10.98 -2.61
CA TYR A 107 7.18 -11.14 -4.04
C TYR A 107 8.10 -10.14 -4.75
N ALA A 108 8.00 -8.84 -4.43
CA ALA A 108 8.85 -7.82 -5.04
C ALA A 108 10.35 -8.08 -4.74
N LYS A 109 10.70 -8.36 -3.48
CA LYS A 109 12.07 -8.74 -3.07
C LYS A 109 12.59 -9.95 -3.86
N SER A 110 11.74 -10.97 -4.07
CA SER A 110 12.10 -12.16 -4.85
C SER A 110 12.39 -11.85 -6.34
N LYS A 111 11.94 -10.70 -6.84
CA LYS A 111 12.21 -10.21 -8.20
C LYS A 111 13.37 -9.22 -8.29
N GLY A 112 14.07 -8.97 -7.17
CA GLY A 112 15.25 -8.10 -7.12
C GLY A 112 14.94 -6.62 -6.91
N TYR A 113 13.76 -6.31 -6.34
CA TYR A 113 13.42 -4.98 -5.85
C TYR A 113 13.79 -4.81 -4.37
#